data_AF-A0A416C4P0-F1
#
_entry.id   AF-A0A416C4P0-F1
#
_cell.length_a   1.000
_cell.length_b   1.000
_cell.length_c   1.000
_cell.angle_alpha   90.00
_cell.angle_beta   90.00
_cell.angle_gamma   90.00
#
_symmetry.space_group_name_H-M   'P 1'
#
loop_
_entity.id
_entity.type
_entity.pdbx_description
1 polymer ?
#
loop_
_entity_poly.entity_id
_entity_poly.type
_entity_poly.pdbx_seq_one_letter_code
_entity_poly.pdbx_strand_id
1 'polypeptide(L)'
;MEYQLNRPRFATIIDFCNGLAAGEKLIVFEFGKHYDLVLHIYKDEEFNALKDVYHANLVRISTAQNGEWVDDTEDVHVTDGSLYRELQRIYHYQNLKTL
;
A
#
# COMPACT_ATOMS: atom_id res chain seq x y z
N MET A 1 4.92 10.31 -9.33
CA MET A 1 5.81 9.32 -9.96
C MET A 1 5.31 7.94 -9.60
N GLU A 2 5.56 6.93 -10.44
CA GLU A 2 5.20 5.54 -10.17
C GLU A 2 6.46 4.69 -9.99
N TYR A 3 6.46 3.87 -8.96
CA TYR A 3 7.53 2.94 -8.62
C TYR A 3 7.02 1.52 -8.61
N GLN A 4 7.90 0.55 -8.84
CA GLN A 4 7.54 -0.85 -8.96
C GLN A 4 8.50 -1.73 -8.16
N LEU A 5 7.93 -2.66 -7.38
CA LEU A 5 8.66 -3.72 -6.69
C LEU A 5 8.08 -5.08 -7.06
N ASN A 6 8.92 -6.10 -7.15
CA ASN A 6 8.48 -7.49 -7.36
C ASN A 6 8.85 -8.31 -6.11
N ARG A 7 7.84 -8.97 -5.52
CA ARG A 7 7.97 -9.82 -4.33
C ARG A 7 8.82 -9.20 -3.18
N PRO A 8 8.61 -7.93 -2.80
CA PRO A 8 9.33 -7.33 -1.68
C PRO A 8 8.88 -7.92 -0.34
N ARG A 9 9.71 -7.74 0.69
CA ARG A 9 9.30 -7.96 2.09
C ARG A 9 8.37 -6.83 2.53
N PHE A 10 7.49 -7.08 3.50
CA PHE A 10 6.59 -6.04 4.03
C PHE A 10 7.35 -4.82 4.55
N ALA A 11 8.47 -5.01 5.26
CA ALA A 11 9.32 -3.92 5.72
C ALA A 11 9.77 -3.02 4.56
N THR A 12 10.14 -3.61 3.42
CA THR A 12 10.53 -2.85 2.22
C THR A 12 9.36 -2.05 1.65
N ILE A 13 8.15 -2.61 1.64
CA ILE A 13 6.94 -1.87 1.20
C ILE A 13 6.70 -0.67 2.11
N ILE A 14 6.77 -0.87 3.43
CA ILE A 14 6.53 0.17 4.44
C ILE A 14 7.58 1.27 4.34
N ASP A 15 8.86 0.92 4.28
CA ASP A 15 9.97 1.86 4.12
C ASP A 15 9.80 2.70 2.85
N PHE A 16 9.36 2.06 1.76
CA PHE A 16 9.10 2.75 0.50
C PHE A 16 7.92 3.73 0.62
N CYS A 17 6.79 3.28 1.21
CA CYS A 17 5.61 4.14 1.43
C CYS A 17 5.92 5.34 2.33
N ASN A 18 6.84 5.17 3.29
CA ASN A 18 7.30 6.24 4.15
C ASN A 18 8.10 7.30 3.39
N GLY A 19 8.80 6.90 2.32
CA GLY A 19 9.59 7.78 1.45
C GLY A 19 8.83 8.40 0.28
N LEU A 20 7.61 7.94 -0.03
CA LEU A 20 6.79 8.50 -1.11
C LEU A 20 6.43 9.96 -0.86
N ALA A 21 6.56 10.80 -1.88
CA ALA A 21 6.01 12.14 -1.91
C ALA A 21 4.51 12.14 -2.26
N ALA A 22 3.83 13.27 -2.01
CA ALA A 22 2.41 13.42 -2.34
C ALA A 22 2.09 13.06 -3.79
N GLY A 23 1.01 12.29 -3.97
CA GLY A 23 0.54 11.82 -5.28
C GLY A 23 1.48 10.81 -5.96
N GLU A 24 2.53 10.34 -5.29
CA GLU A 24 3.32 9.22 -5.78
C GLU A 24 2.66 7.88 -5.48
N LYS A 25 3.05 6.87 -6.25
CA LYS A 25 2.43 5.55 -6.23
C LYS A 25 3.48 4.46 -6.24
N LEU A 26 3.24 3.39 -5.49
CA LEU A 26 4.00 2.15 -5.51
C LEU A 26 3.11 1.02 -6.04
N ILE A 27 3.58 0.29 -7.04
CA ILE A 27 3.00 -0.99 -7.48
C ILE A 27 3.85 -2.13 -6.94
N VAL A 28 3.20 -3.10 -6.31
CA VAL A 28 3.85 -4.33 -5.84
C VAL A 28 3.29 -5.52 -6.59
N PHE A 29 4.13 -6.13 -7.43
CA PHE A 29 3.80 -7.36 -8.16
C PHE A 29 4.11 -8.61 -7.35
N GLU A 30 3.41 -9.70 -7.68
CA GLU A 30 3.59 -11.01 -7.06
C GLU A 30 3.41 -10.97 -5.53
N PHE A 31 2.39 -10.26 -5.08
CA PHE A 31 2.01 -10.24 -3.67
C PHE A 31 1.01 -11.36 -3.34
N GLY A 32 0.76 -11.55 -2.06
CA GLY A 32 -0.12 -12.61 -1.57
C GLY A 32 0.60 -13.92 -1.33
N LYS A 33 0.01 -14.79 -0.51
CA LYS A 33 0.53 -16.14 -0.24
C LYS A 33 0.70 -16.98 -1.52
N HIS A 34 -0.07 -16.69 -2.56
CA HIS A 34 -0.03 -17.37 -3.85
C HIS A 34 0.65 -16.57 -4.98
N TYR A 35 1.20 -15.39 -4.68
CA TYR A 35 1.88 -14.52 -5.65
C TYR A 35 1.02 -14.08 -6.85
N ASP A 36 -0.29 -14.00 -6.65
CA ASP A 36 -1.29 -13.70 -7.68
C ASP A 36 -1.97 -12.34 -7.48
N LEU A 37 -1.53 -11.57 -6.49
CA LEU A 37 -2.01 -10.22 -6.22
C LEU A 37 -1.05 -9.15 -6.74
N VAL A 38 -1.62 -8.04 -7.18
CA VAL A 38 -0.91 -6.80 -7.48
C VAL A 38 -1.48 -5.70 -6.60
N LEU A 39 -0.63 -5.07 -5.78
CA LEU A 39 -1.03 -3.95 -4.93
C LEU A 39 -0.70 -2.65 -5.65
N HIS A 40 -1.66 -1.74 -5.66
CA HIS A 40 -1.50 -0.36 -6.08
C HIS A 40 -1.64 0.51 -4.85
N ILE A 41 -0.53 1.05 -4.38
CA ILE A 41 -0.46 1.85 -3.15
C ILE A 41 -0.28 3.32 -3.52
N TYR A 42 -1.23 4.15 -3.12
CA TYR A 42 -1.30 5.57 -3.44
C TYR A 42 -0.97 6.40 -2.21
N LYS A 43 0.00 7.31 -2.34
CA LYS A 43 0.30 8.29 -1.29
C LYS A 43 -0.73 9.42 -1.33
N ASP A 44 -1.17 9.84 -0.15
CA ASP A 44 -2.03 11.01 0.00
C ASP A 44 -1.45 12.24 -0.72
N GLU A 45 -2.27 12.90 -1.54
CA GLU A 45 -1.90 14.10 -2.31
C GLU A 45 -1.68 15.32 -1.43
N GLU A 46 -2.25 15.33 -0.22
CA GLU A 46 -2.08 16.40 0.75
C GLU A 46 -0.80 16.22 1.61
N PHE A 47 -0.11 15.08 1.48
CA PHE A 47 1.08 14.79 2.28
C PHE A 47 2.19 15.82 2.04
N ASN A 48 2.65 16.44 3.13
CA ASN A 48 3.76 17.39 3.07
C ASN A 48 4.75 17.12 4.20
N ALA A 49 5.80 16.35 3.86
CA ALA A 49 6.88 16.00 4.79
C ALA A 49 7.61 17.21 5.40
N LEU A 50 7.53 18.41 4.80
CA LEU A 50 8.12 19.63 5.36
C LEU A 50 7.23 20.27 6.43
N LYS A 51 5.92 20.00 6.40
CA LYS A 51 4.97 20.49 7.41
C LYS A 51 4.83 19.50 8.56
N ASP A 52 4.66 18.23 8.24
CA ASP A 52 4.55 17.16 9.22
C ASP A 52 4.93 15.81 8.58
N VAL A 53 5.92 15.14 9.17
CA VAL A 53 6.41 13.83 8.69
C VAL A 53 5.51 12.68 9.17
N TYR A 54 4.71 12.92 10.21
CA TYR A 54 3.91 11.90 10.88
C TYR A 54 2.41 12.10 10.67
N HIS A 55 1.94 13.35 10.65
CA HIS A 55 0.55 13.68 10.33
C HIS A 55 0.31 13.59 8.82
N ALA A 56 -0.82 12.99 8.43
CA ALA A 56 -1.17 12.72 7.02
C ALA A 56 -0.17 11.85 6.23
N ASN A 57 0.73 11.11 6.90
CA ASN A 57 1.52 10.06 6.25
C ASN A 57 0.66 8.81 6.02
N LEU A 58 -0.29 8.98 5.10
CA LEU A 58 -1.37 8.06 4.78
C LEU A 58 -1.17 7.48 3.38
N VAL A 59 -1.60 6.23 3.21
CA VAL A 59 -1.72 5.58 1.91
C VAL A 59 -3.07 4.90 1.76
N ARG A 60 -3.51 4.71 0.52
CA ARG A 60 -4.60 3.80 0.16
C ARG A 60 -4.06 2.66 -0.68
N ILE A 61 -4.66 1.48 -0.54
CA ILE A 61 -4.29 0.29 -1.30
C ILE A 61 -5.48 -0.16 -2.11
N SER A 62 -5.30 -0.30 -3.42
CA SER A 62 -6.19 -1.09 -4.29
C SER A 62 -5.46 -2.36 -4.70
N THR A 63 -6.12 -3.50 -4.56
CA THR A 63 -5.55 -4.82 -4.84
C THR A 63 -6.26 -5.43 -6.04
N ALA A 64 -5.48 -5.86 -7.03
CA ALA A 64 -5.98 -6.60 -8.18
C ALA A 64 -5.54 -8.07 -8.13
N GLN A 65 -6.41 -8.96 -8.59
CA GLN A 65 -6.12 -10.38 -8.84
C GLN A 65 -6.57 -10.71 -10.26
N ASN A 66 -5.67 -11.25 -11.08
CA ASN A 66 -5.96 -11.59 -12.49
C ASN A 66 -6.55 -10.43 -13.32
N GLY A 67 -6.16 -9.19 -13.01
CA GLY A 67 -6.63 -7.98 -13.70
C GLY A 67 -7.93 -7.37 -13.15
N GLU A 68 -8.59 -8.02 -12.18
CA GLU A 68 -9.82 -7.53 -11.55
C GLU A 68 -9.54 -7.00 -10.13
N TRP A 69 -10.21 -5.92 -9.73
CA TRP A 69 -10.09 -5.37 -8.38
C TRP A 69 -10.83 -6.26 -7.37
N VAL A 70 -10.15 -6.62 -6.28
CA VAL A 70 -10.68 -7.55 -5.26
C VAL A 70 -10.66 -6.98 -3.84
N ASP A 71 -9.88 -5.93 -3.59
CA ASP A 71 -9.81 -5.28 -2.27
C ASP A 71 -9.41 -3.81 -2.39
N ASP A 72 -10.04 -2.95 -1.59
CA ASP A 72 -9.68 -1.54 -1.41
C ASP A 72 -9.62 -1.19 0.07
N THR A 73 -8.68 -0.31 0.44
CA THR A 73 -8.61 0.27 1.77
C THR A 73 -9.04 1.74 1.75
N GLU A 74 -9.61 2.18 2.86
CA GLU A 74 -9.63 3.62 3.21
C GLU A 74 -8.20 4.10 3.52
N ASP A 75 -8.07 5.31 4.08
CA ASP A 75 -6.78 5.85 4.51
C ASP A 75 -6.10 4.99 5.58
N VAL A 76 -4.86 4.58 5.30
CA VAL A 76 -4.05 3.74 6.18
C VAL A 76 -2.79 4.49 6.60
N HIS A 77 -2.58 4.62 7.90
CA HIS A 77 -1.36 5.18 8.45
C HIS A 77 -0.15 4.28 8.18
N VAL A 78 0.91 4.88 7.64
CA VAL A 78 2.18 4.20 7.35
C VAL A 78 2.97 3.91 8.64
N THR A 79 2.86 4.79 9.64
CA THR A 79 3.79 4.86 10.78
C THR A 79 3.31 4.21 12.08
N ASP A 80 2.03 3.85 12.19
CA ASP A 80 1.42 3.34 13.44
C ASP A 80 1.20 1.80 13.44
N GLY A 81 1.70 1.12 12.38
CA GLY A 81 1.52 -0.32 12.17
C GLY A 81 0.22 -0.72 11.47
N SER A 82 -0.65 0.23 11.12
CA SER A 82 -1.87 -0.03 10.36
C SER A 82 -1.57 -0.57 8.96
N LEU A 83 -0.59 0.02 8.25
CA LEU A 83 -0.14 -0.50 6.95
C LEU A 83 0.37 -1.95 7.06
N TYR A 84 1.14 -2.28 8.09
CA TYR A 84 1.60 -3.65 8.30
C TYR A 84 0.45 -4.65 8.47
N ARG A 85 -0.58 -4.27 9.23
CA ARG A 85 -1.78 -5.10 9.45
C ARG A 85 -2.58 -5.30 8.16
N GLU A 86 -2.73 -4.26 7.35
CA GLU A 86 -3.39 -4.37 6.04
C GLU A 86 -2.59 -5.26 5.09
N LEU A 87 -1.26 -5.11 5.03
CA LEU A 87 -0.40 -5.98 4.23
C LEU A 87 -0.52 -7.44 4.67
N GLN A 88 -0.56 -7.73 5.97
CA GLN A 88 -0.81 -9.08 6.49
C GLN A 88 -2.19 -9.60 6.10
N ARG A 89 -3.25 -8.79 6.30
CA ARG A 89 -4.63 -9.14 5.96
C ARG A 89 -4.76 -9.51 4.49
N ILE A 90 -4.26 -8.65 3.59
CA ILE A 90 -4.28 -8.85 2.14
C ILE A 90 -3.43 -10.06 1.75
N TYR A 91 -2.24 -10.21 2.34
CA TYR A 91 -1.34 -11.32 2.04
C TYR A 91 -1.98 -12.69 2.32
N HIS A 92 -2.81 -12.74 3.36
CA HIS A 92 -3.56 -13.92 3.78
C HIS A 92 -4.98 -14.00 3.20
N TYR A 93 -5.36 -13.13 2.26
CA TYR A 93 -6.68 -13.08 1.60
C TYR A 93 -7.84 -12.95 2.59
N GLN A 94 -7.63 -12.21 3.68
CA GLN A 94 -8.63 -12.07 4.75
C GLN A 94 -9.55 -10.88 4.47
N ASN A 95 -10.86 -11.13 4.41
CA ASN A 95 -11.88 -10.08 4.27
C ASN A 95 -11.63 -9.14 3.09
N LEU A 96 -11.21 -9.68 1.94
CA LEU A 96 -11.01 -8.90 0.72
C LEU A 96 -12.36 -8.32 0.26
N LYS A 97 -12.42 -7.01 0.04
CA LYS A 97 -13.62 -6.32 -0.46
C LYS A 97 -13.28 -5.00 -1.13
N THR A 98 -13.99 -4.67 -2.20
CA THR A 98 -13.94 -3.33 -2.81
C THR A 98 -14.87 -2.38 -2.06
N LEU A 99 -14.53 -1.09 -2.05
CA LEU A 99 -15.32 -0.02 -1.40
C LEU A 99 -16.26 0.70 -2.39
#